data_AF-A0A4E9FLX5-F1
#
_entry.id   AF-A0A4E9FLX5-F1
#
_cell.length_a   1.000
_cell.length_b   1.000
_cell.length_c   1.000
_cell.angle_alpha   90.00
_cell.angle_beta   90.00
_cell.angle_gamma   90.00
#
_symmetry.space_group_name_H-M   'P 1'
#
loop_
_entity.id
_entity.type
_entity.pdbx_description
1 polymer ?
#
loop_
_entity_poly.entity_id
_entity_poly.type
_entity_poly.pdbx_seq_one_letter_code
_entity_poly.pdbx_strand_id
1 'polypeptide(L)'
;MSSIIIRTADQTKRRLCEVLNEIKRLNLDSVDQMTTTDETIRLHQERRRITQEKIMHIQIYIEALESVNTEWKQFIQQISVSTKRKEEEDRYLQINDDESGREFVPHLGHHKFVVNGLDWVGLLAQLSRVLNLG
;
A
#
# COMPACT_ATOMS: atom_id res chain seq x y z
N MET A 1 14.95 -0.27 -18.88
CA MET A 1 13.96 0.68 -18.34
C MET A 1 12.92 -0.06 -17.52
N SER A 2 12.23 -1.06 -18.10
CA SER A 2 11.31 -1.94 -17.35
C SER A 2 11.91 -2.55 -16.09
N SER A 3 13.13 -3.11 -16.15
CA SER A 3 13.83 -3.63 -14.96
C SER A 3 14.00 -2.61 -13.82
N ILE A 4 14.17 -1.32 -14.14
CA ILE A 4 14.28 -0.25 -13.15
C ILE A 4 12.91 0.04 -12.56
N ILE A 5 11.88 0.18 -13.40
CA ILE A 5 10.48 0.41 -13.00
C ILE A 5 10.01 -0.71 -12.07
N ILE A 6 10.24 -1.97 -12.44
CA ILE A 6 9.88 -3.16 -11.66
C ILE A 6 10.57 -3.13 -10.30
N ARG A 7 11.89 -2.91 -10.28
CA ARG A 7 12.65 -2.83 -9.03
C ARG A 7 12.13 -1.70 -8.11
N THR A 8 11.80 -0.54 -8.68
CA THR A 8 11.21 0.56 -7.92
C THR A 8 9.84 0.17 -7.37
N ALA A 9 8.97 -0.44 -8.18
CA ALA A 9 7.66 -0.92 -7.74
C ALA A 9 7.79 -1.92 -6.58
N ASP A 10 8.66 -2.92 -6.71
CA ASP A 10 8.90 -3.93 -5.68
C ASP A 10 9.44 -3.34 -4.39
N GLN A 11 10.38 -2.39 -4.49
CA GLN A 11 10.92 -1.68 -3.34
C GLN A 11 9.81 -0.88 -2.63
N THR A 12 8.98 -0.15 -3.37
CA THR A 12 7.88 0.62 -2.79
C THR A 12 6.81 -0.28 -2.18
N LYS A 13 6.43 -1.39 -2.84
CA LYS A 13 5.52 -2.41 -2.28
C LYS A 13 6.06 -2.96 -0.96
N ARG A 14 7.36 -3.30 -0.89
CA ARG A 14 8.00 -3.77 0.36
C ARG A 14 7.90 -2.74 1.48
N ARG A 15 8.21 -1.47 1.20
CA ARG A 15 8.11 -0.38 2.19
C ARG A 15 6.69 -0.17 2.68
N LEU A 16 5.72 -0.23 1.77
CA LEU A 16 4.31 -0.15 2.14
C LEU A 16 3.92 -1.32 3.06
N CYS A 17 4.31 -2.55 2.73
CA CYS A 17 4.06 -3.71 3.59
C CYS A 17 4.74 -3.60 4.96
N GLU A 18 5.95 -3.04 5.04
CA GLU A 18 6.64 -2.75 6.31
C GLU A 18 5.80 -1.79 7.18
N VAL A 19 5.31 -0.69 6.61
CA VAL A 19 4.47 0.28 7.32
C VAL A 19 3.15 -0.35 7.77
N LEU A 20 2.49 -1.15 6.92
CA LEU A 20 1.26 -1.85 7.29
C LEU A 20 1.49 -2.85 8.43
N ASN A 21 2.61 -3.57 8.41
CA ASN A 21 2.99 -4.47 9.50
C ASN A 21 3.33 -3.72 10.79
N GLU A 22 3.94 -2.54 10.70
CA GLU A 22 4.14 -1.66 11.85
C GLU A 22 2.82 -1.21 12.45
N ILE A 23 1.85 -0.78 11.62
CA ILE A 23 0.51 -0.40 12.08
C ILE A 23 -0.17 -1.57 12.78
N LYS A 24 -0.12 -2.79 12.21
CA LYS A 24 -0.67 -3.99 12.85
C LYS A 24 -0.05 -4.29 14.22
N ARG A 25 1.24 -3.97 14.40
CA ARG A 25 1.95 -4.15 15.68
C ARG A 25 1.70 -3.04 16.69
N LEU A 26 1.28 -1.86 16.24
CA LEU A 26 0.84 -0.80 17.14
C LEU A 26 -0.48 -1.26 17.77
N ASN A 27 -0.37 -1.92 18.93
CA ASN A 27 -1.53 -2.23 19.77
C ASN A 27 -2.09 -0.92 20.36
N LEU A 28 -2.96 -0.27 19.59
CA LEU A 28 -3.60 0.99 19.97
C LEU A 28 -4.72 0.80 21.01
N ASP A 29 -5.06 -0.44 21.39
CA ASP A 29 -6.19 -0.74 22.27
C ASP A 29 -5.83 -0.64 23.77
N SER A 30 -4.55 -0.72 24.14
CA SER A 30 -4.16 -0.78 25.56
C SER A 30 -3.90 0.61 26.15
N VAL A 31 -4.93 1.36 26.54
CA VAL A 31 -4.73 2.36 27.61
C VAL A 31 -4.88 1.59 28.92
N ASP A 32 -3.79 1.42 29.65
CA ASP A 32 -3.83 0.74 30.95
C ASP A 32 -4.71 1.55 31.90
N GLN A 33 -5.69 0.93 32.55
CA GLN A 33 -6.71 1.64 33.35
C GLN A 33 -6.13 2.41 34.55
N MET A 34 -4.83 2.24 34.85
CA MET A 34 -4.13 2.93 35.93
C MET A 34 -3.43 4.23 35.51
N THR A 35 -3.54 4.70 34.27
CA THR A 35 -2.90 5.96 33.87
C THR A 35 -3.61 7.18 34.45
N THR A 36 -2.84 8.15 34.96
CA THR A 36 -3.36 9.46 35.36
C THR A 36 -3.99 10.19 34.16
N THR A 37 -4.84 11.20 34.41
CA THR A 37 -5.46 12.00 33.33
C THR A 37 -4.42 12.60 32.38
N ASP A 38 -3.31 13.11 32.92
CA ASP A 38 -2.24 13.72 32.11
C ASP A 38 -1.47 12.70 31.29
N GLU A 39 -1.15 11.53 31.85
CA GLU A 39 -0.51 10.43 31.10
C GLU A 39 -1.41 9.92 29.99
N THR A 40 -2.72 9.78 30.26
CA THR A 40 -3.72 9.38 29.28
C THR A 40 -3.76 10.36 28.10
N ILE A 41 -3.77 11.68 28.38
CA ILE A 41 -3.73 12.71 27.33
C ILE A 41 -2.45 12.60 26.51
N ARG A 42 -1.29 12.46 27.15
CA ARG A 42 0.00 12.32 26.45
C ARG A 42 0.06 11.08 25.56
N LEU A 43 -0.44 9.95 26.06
CA LEU A 43 -0.51 8.70 25.29
C LEU A 43 -1.43 8.85 24.07
N HIS A 44 -2.60 9.47 24.21
CA HIS A 44 -3.48 9.74 23.07
C HIS A 44 -2.88 10.70 22.05
N GLN A 45 -2.18 11.75 22.51
CA GLN A 45 -1.48 12.67 21.62
C GLN A 45 -0.37 11.96 20.84
N GLU A 46 0.42 11.12 21.50
CA GLU A 46 1.49 10.37 20.86
C GLU A 46 0.94 9.33 19.88
N ARG A 47 -0.12 8.60 20.24
CA ARG A 47 -0.81 7.69 19.32
C ARG A 47 -1.30 8.41 18.08
N ARG A 48 -1.96 9.57 18.24
CA ARG A 48 -2.43 10.38 17.11
C ARG A 48 -1.27 10.81 16.21
N ARG A 49 -0.15 11.25 16.80
CA ARG A 49 1.07 11.63 16.06
C ARG A 49 1.62 10.47 15.24
N ILE A 50 1.80 9.30 15.87
CA ILE A 50 2.30 8.10 15.20
C ILE A 50 1.35 7.70 14.07
N THR A 51 0.04 7.68 14.30
CA THR A 51 -0.90 7.28 13.26
C THR A 51 -0.92 8.26 12.08
N GLN A 52 -0.85 9.57 12.32
CA GLN A 52 -0.73 10.58 11.27
C GLN A 52 0.54 10.37 10.44
N GLU A 53 1.68 10.10 11.09
CA GLU A 53 2.94 9.79 10.41
C GLU A 53 2.82 8.54 9.53
N LYS A 54 2.17 7.49 10.00
CA LYS A 54 1.95 6.25 9.22
C LYS A 54 1.03 6.48 8.02
N ILE A 55 -0.05 7.27 8.17
CA ILE A 55 -0.93 7.65 7.05
C ILE A 55 -0.14 8.40 5.99
N MET A 56 0.69 9.37 6.40
CA MET A 56 1.53 10.14 5.48
C MET A 56 2.47 9.21 4.69
N HIS A 57 3.14 8.26 5.36
CA HIS A 57 4.00 7.29 4.65
C HIS A 57 3.21 6.41 3.68
N ILE A 58 2.02 5.94 4.05
CA ILE A 58 1.15 5.16 3.15
C ILE A 58 0.80 5.99 1.92
N GLN A 59 0.39 7.25 2.10
CA GLN A 59 0.06 8.15 0.98
C GLN A 59 1.27 8.34 0.05
N ILE A 60 2.46 8.60 0.60
CA ILE A 60 3.69 8.75 -0.19
C ILE A 60 3.99 7.48 -1.00
N TYR A 61 3.85 6.29 -0.41
CA TYR A 61 4.10 5.04 -1.14
C TYR A 61 3.03 4.73 -2.19
N ILE A 62 1.78 5.13 -1.96
CA ILE A 62 0.72 5.04 -2.96
C ILE A 62 1.04 5.94 -4.15
N GLU A 63 1.32 7.22 -3.92
CA GLU A 63 1.66 8.18 -4.98
C GLU A 63 2.89 7.71 -5.79
N ALA A 64 3.89 7.16 -5.12
CA ALA A 64 5.05 6.57 -5.78
C ALA A 64 4.69 5.36 -6.66
N LEU A 65 3.79 4.47 -6.21
CA LEU A 65 3.32 3.34 -7.02
C LEU A 65 2.48 3.81 -8.22
N GLU A 66 1.64 4.82 -8.04
CA GLU A 66 0.85 5.42 -9.13
C GLU A 66 1.74 6.08 -10.18
N SER A 67 2.79 6.78 -9.74
CA SER A 67 3.81 7.36 -10.61
C SER A 67 4.54 6.29 -11.42
N VAL A 68 5.08 5.26 -10.75
CA VAL A 68 5.77 4.13 -11.42
C VAL A 68 4.85 3.42 -12.40
N ASN A 69 3.58 3.23 -12.05
CA ASN A 69 2.58 2.64 -12.91
C ASN A 69 2.30 3.49 -14.16
N THR A 70 2.22 4.82 -13.99
CA THR A 70 2.02 5.76 -15.10
C THR A 70 3.24 5.77 -16.02
N GLU A 71 4.45 5.85 -15.47
CA GLU A 71 5.70 5.77 -16.23
C GLU A 71 5.80 4.47 -17.03
N TRP A 72 5.40 3.34 -16.45
CA TRP A 72 5.43 2.06 -17.15
C TRP A 72 4.46 2.01 -18.31
N LYS A 73 3.22 2.46 -18.13
CA LYS A 73 2.23 2.55 -19.21
C LYS A 73 2.72 3.43 -20.36
N GLN A 74 3.32 4.58 -20.04
CA GLN A 74 3.91 5.47 -21.04
C GLN A 74 5.08 4.80 -21.77
N PHE A 75 5.97 4.11 -21.03
CA PHE A 75 7.08 3.37 -21.62
C PHE A 75 6.59 2.31 -22.60
N ILE A 76 5.58 1.51 -22.23
CA ILE A 76 4.97 0.49 -23.10
C ILE A 76 4.45 1.13 -24.40
N GLN A 77 3.70 2.23 -24.29
CA GLN A 77 3.15 2.94 -25.45
C GLN A 77 4.23 3.47 -26.40
N GLN A 78 5.38 3.87 -25.87
CA GLN A 78 6.53 4.36 -26.66
C GLN A 78 7.27 3.24 -27.42
N ILE A 79 7.09 1.97 -27.06
CA ILE A 79 7.71 0.86 -27.77
C ILE A 79 7.09 0.76 -29.17
N SER A 80 7.86 1.10 -30.21
CA SER A 80 7.40 1.08 -31.60
C SER A 80 7.25 -0.35 -32.16
N VAL A 81 8.13 -1.26 -31.74
CA VAL A 81 8.14 -2.67 -32.19
C VAL A 81 7.02 -3.45 -31.50
N SER A 82 6.02 -3.90 -32.26
CA SER A 82 4.82 -4.58 -31.75
C SER A 82 5.12 -5.80 -30.88
N THR A 83 6.05 -6.66 -31.28
CA THR A 83 6.44 -7.85 -30.49
C THR A 83 7.00 -7.47 -29.13
N LYS A 84 7.93 -6.50 -29.09
CA LYS A 84 8.51 -6.02 -27.83
C LYS A 84 7.48 -5.33 -26.94
N ARG A 85 6.54 -4.61 -27.53
CA ARG A 85 5.43 -3.98 -26.79
C ARG A 85 4.58 -5.04 -26.11
N LYS A 86 4.19 -6.08 -26.84
CA LYS A 86 3.40 -7.19 -26.31
C LYS A 86 4.13 -7.94 -25.19
N GLU A 87 5.42 -8.23 -25.35
CA GLU A 87 6.23 -8.83 -24.29
C GLU A 87 6.26 -7.98 -23.01
N GLU A 88 6.26 -6.65 -23.14
CA GLU A 88 6.24 -5.74 -22.01
C GLU A 88 4.84 -5.60 -21.39
N GLU A 89 3.77 -5.62 -22.20
CA GLU A 89 2.39 -5.70 -21.73
C GLU A 89 2.14 -6.98 -20.94
N ASP A 90 2.64 -8.13 -21.41
CA ASP A 90 2.54 -9.41 -20.72
C ASP A 90 3.28 -9.38 -19.37
N ARG A 91 4.49 -8.78 -19.32
CA ARG A 91 5.22 -8.54 -18.05
C ARG A 91 4.45 -7.64 -17.08
N TYR A 92 3.83 -6.59 -17.59
CA TYR A 92 3.02 -5.67 -16.81
C TYR A 92 1.80 -6.38 -16.19
N LEU A 93 1.15 -7.26 -16.93
CA LEU A 93 0.04 -8.08 -16.43
C LEU A 93 0.51 -9.11 -15.39
N GLN A 94 1.66 -9.74 -15.58
CA GLN A 94 2.19 -10.74 -14.65
C GLN A 94 2.47 -10.15 -13.25
N ILE A 95 3.16 -9.01 -13.16
CA ILE A 95 3.48 -8.37 -11.86
C ILE A 95 2.22 -7.89 -11.11
N ASN A 96 1.15 -7.68 -11.87
CA ASN A 96 -0.16 -7.31 -11.37
C ASN A 96 -0.95 -8.53 -10.88
N ASP A 97 -0.78 -9.69 -11.52
CA ASP A 97 -1.39 -10.97 -11.11
C ASP A 97 -0.61 -11.71 -10.01
N ASP A 98 0.66 -11.36 -9.79
CA ASP A 98 1.54 -12.02 -8.82
C ASP A 98 0.90 -12.07 -7.42
N GLU A 99 0.68 -13.31 -6.99
CA GLU A 99 -0.05 -13.84 -5.85
C GLU A 99 0.24 -13.19 -4.49
N SER A 100 1.32 -12.42 -4.38
CA SER A 100 1.66 -11.58 -3.23
C SER A 100 0.53 -10.64 -2.78
N GLY A 101 -0.40 -10.25 -3.66
CA GLY A 101 -1.60 -9.49 -3.27
C GLY A 101 -2.66 -10.32 -2.53
N ARG A 102 -2.73 -11.63 -2.79
CA ARG A 102 -3.77 -12.52 -2.21
C ARG A 102 -3.46 -12.95 -0.77
N GLU A 103 -2.19 -13.09 -0.43
CA GLU A 103 -1.80 -13.54 0.92
C GLU A 103 -2.12 -12.48 2.00
N PHE A 104 -2.11 -11.19 1.64
CA PHE A 104 -2.38 -10.12 2.59
C PHE A 104 -3.86 -9.73 2.72
N VAL A 105 -4.74 -10.13 1.77
CA VAL A 105 -6.17 -9.81 1.79
C VAL A 105 -7.01 -11.05 1.38
N PRO A 106 -7.29 -11.98 2.31
CA PRO A 106 -8.01 -13.22 2.00
C PRO A 106 -9.52 -13.04 1.78
N HIS A 107 -10.06 -11.86 2.05
CA HIS A 107 -11.49 -11.59 1.99
C HIS A 107 -11.74 -10.53 0.94
N LEU A 108 -11.88 -10.93 -0.33
CA LEU A 108 -12.77 -10.31 -1.33
C LEU A 108 -12.64 -11.07 -2.67
N GLY A 109 -13.81 -11.44 -3.22
CA GLY A 109 -13.96 -12.39 -4.31
C GLY A 109 -13.49 -11.92 -5.68
N HIS A 110 -13.36 -12.90 -6.57
CA HIS A 110 -12.83 -12.81 -7.92
C HIS A 110 -13.58 -11.82 -8.84
N HIS A 111 -13.05 -10.62 -9.10
CA HIS A 111 -13.36 -9.81 -10.29
C HIS A 111 -12.15 -8.88 -10.57
N LYS A 112 -11.25 -9.26 -11.49
CA LYS A 112 -11.16 -8.76 -12.88
C LYS A 112 -11.07 -7.22 -13.01
N PHE A 113 -9.93 -6.64 -12.63
CA PHE A 113 -9.12 -5.72 -13.47
C PHE A 113 -7.99 -5.20 -12.59
N VAL A 114 -6.76 -5.66 -12.83
CA VAL A 114 -5.61 -5.18 -12.09
C VAL A 114 -5.06 -3.91 -12.73
N VAL A 115 -5.57 -2.78 -12.29
CA VAL A 115 -4.65 -1.69 -11.91
C VAL A 115 -4.84 -1.63 -10.41
N ASN A 116 -3.80 -1.95 -9.63
CA ASN A 116 -3.89 -2.11 -8.17
C ASN A 116 -4.41 -3.49 -7.69
N GLY A 117 -3.53 -4.50 -7.67
CA GLY A 117 -3.76 -5.75 -6.93
C GLY A 117 -3.82 -5.57 -5.40
N LEU A 118 -3.70 -4.32 -4.92
CA LEU A 118 -4.07 -3.92 -3.57
C LEU A 118 -5.51 -3.43 -3.59
N ASP A 119 -6.38 -4.07 -2.80
CA ASP A 119 -7.69 -3.52 -2.45
C ASP A 119 -7.51 -2.27 -1.59
N TRP A 120 -7.27 -1.13 -2.25
CA TRP A 120 -7.08 0.16 -1.59
C TRP A 120 -8.32 0.63 -0.85
N VAL A 121 -9.52 0.26 -1.33
CA VAL A 121 -10.77 0.57 -0.63
C VAL A 121 -10.83 -0.21 0.68
N GLY A 122 -10.49 -1.50 0.65
CA GLY A 122 -10.36 -2.32 1.85
C GLY A 122 -9.25 -1.84 2.78
N LEU A 123 -8.13 -1.36 2.26
CA LEU A 123 -7.02 -0.84 3.06
C LEU A 123 -7.42 0.48 3.72
N LEU A 124 -8.02 1.42 2.99
CA LEU A 124 -8.57 2.66 3.55
C LEU A 124 -9.67 2.37 4.58
N ALA A 125 -10.54 1.38 4.32
CA ALA A 125 -11.56 0.96 5.27
C ALA A 125 -10.97 0.30 6.53
N GLN A 126 -9.87 -0.45 6.42
CA GLN A 126 -9.13 -0.98 7.56
C GLN A 126 -8.46 0.14 8.35
N LEU A 127 -7.83 1.12 7.68
CA LEU A 127 -7.23 2.27 8.34
C LEU A 127 -8.29 3.12 9.05
N SER A 128 -9.42 3.39 8.40
CA SER A 128 -10.57 4.10 8.99
C SER A 128 -11.10 3.38 10.23
N ARG A 129 -11.17 2.04 10.21
CA ARG A 129 -11.53 1.21 11.37
C ARG A 129 -10.50 1.30 12.50
N VAL A 130 -9.20 1.16 12.21
CA VAL A 130 -8.11 1.32 13.19
C VAL A 130 -8.12 2.72 13.82
N LEU A 131 -8.59 3.72 13.08
CA LEU A 131 -8.64 5.11 13.51
C LEU A 131 -9.86 5.47 14.36
N ASN A 132 -10.87 4.59 14.53
CA ASN A 132 -12.16 4.94 15.14
C ASN A 132 -12.70 6.29 14.63
N LEU A 133 -12.51 6.59 13.34
CA LEU A 133 -13.18 7.70 12.67
C LEU A 133 -14.59 7.26 12.32
N GLY A 134 -15.41 7.08 13.36
CA GLY A 134 -16.87 7.11 13.27
C GLY A 134 -17.37 8.53 13.30
#